data_AF-A0A7C1RJK0-F1
#
_entry.id   AF-A0A7C1RJK0-F1
#
_cell.length_a   1.000
_cell.length_b   1.000
_cell.length_c   1.000
_cell.angle_alpha   90.00
_cell.angle_beta   90.00
_cell.angle_gamma   90.00
#
_symmetry.space_group_name_H-M   'P 1'
#
loop_
_entity.id
_entity.type
_entity.pdbx_description
1 polymer ?
#
loop_
_entity_poly.entity_id
_entity_poly.type
_entity_poly.pdbx_seq_one_letter_code
_entity_poly.pdbx_strand_id
1 'polypeptide(L)' 'MISIPMEIDLPKPSFKSNKSVEECIIERESVRRYSDRKIEIEKVSLILWAA' A
#
# COMPACT_ATOMS: atom_id res chain seq x y z
N MET A 1 12.51 -24.89 7.45
CA MET A 1 11.51 -24.65 6.40
C MET A 1 10.46 -23.72 6.98
N ILE A 2 10.23 -22.56 6.37
CA ILE A 2 9.14 -21.66 6.78
C ILE A 2 7.92 -22.07 5.96
N SER A 3 6.85 -22.53 6.64
CA SER A 3 5.56 -22.79 6.00
C SER A 3 4.90 -21.45 5.68
N ILE A 4 4.83 -21.11 4.39
CA ILE A 4 4.06 -19.94 3.93
C ILE A 4 2.59 -20.36 3.90
N PRO A 5 1.68 -19.59 4.54
CA PRO A 5 0.26 -19.92 4.46
C PRO A 5 -0.22 -19.77 3.01
N MET A 6 -1.15 -20.64 2.59
CA MET A 6 -1.73 -20.59 1.24
C MET A 6 -2.55 -19.31 0.99
N GLU A 7 -2.95 -18.63 2.06
CA GLU A 7 -3.74 -17.41 2.06
C GLU A 7 -3.18 -16.44 3.11
N ILE A 8 -3.30 -15.14 2.85
CA ILE A 8 -2.88 -14.09 3.77
C ILE A 8 -4.07 -13.17 3.97
N ASP A 9 -4.63 -13.19 5.18
CA ASP A 9 -5.65 -12.22 5.58
C ASP A 9 -5.04 -10.83 5.67
N LEU A 10 -5.60 -9.89 4.91
CA LEU A 10 -5.18 -8.50 4.94
C LEU A 10 -5.98 -7.71 5.98
N PRO A 11 -5.35 -6.75 6.67
CA PRO A 11 -6.08 -5.84 7.55
C PRO A 11 -7.10 -5.03 6.75
N LYS A 12 -8.17 -4.56 7.39
CA LYS A 12 -9.16 -3.68 6.74
C LYS A 12 -8.47 -2.38 6.29
N PRO A 13 -8.75 -1.88 5.08
CA PRO A 13 -8.16 -0.64 4.58
C PRO A 13 -8.68 0.57 5.38
N SER A 14 -7.86 1.62 5.48
CA SER A 14 -8.30 2.92 6.00
C SER A 14 -9.06 3.70 4.93
N PHE A 15 -10.29 4.12 5.25
CA PHE A 15 -11.12 4.94 4.35
C PHE A 15 -10.88 6.45 4.52
N LYS A 16 -10.08 6.86 5.50
CA LYS A 16 -9.76 8.27 5.73
C LYS A 16 -8.34 8.55 5.26
N SER A 17 -8.23 9.49 4.33
CA SER A 17 -6.97 10.07 3.87
C SER A 17 -6.78 11.44 4.51
N ASN A 18 -5.53 11.82 4.75
CA ASN A 18 -5.14 13.18 5.12
C ASN A 18 -4.74 14.04 3.91
N LYS A 19 -4.82 13.49 2.69
CA LYS A 19 -4.58 14.19 1.42
C LYS A 19 -5.84 14.23 0.57
N SER A 20 -6.06 15.34 -0.12
CA SER A 20 -7.11 15.48 -1.13
C SER A 20 -6.73 14.71 -2.41
N VAL A 21 -7.72 14.50 -3.28
CA VAL A 21 -7.48 13.86 -4.59
C VAL A 21 -6.64 14.76 -5.49
N GLU A 22 -6.91 16.07 -5.47
CA GLU A 22 -6.20 17.09 -6.23
C GLU A 22 -4.71 17.14 -5.86
N GLU A 23 -4.40 17.11 -4.56
CA GLU A 23 -3.02 17.03 -4.07
C GLU A 23 -2.30 15.78 -4.59
N CYS A 24 -2.99 14.62 -4.58
CA CYS A 24 -2.43 13.37 -5.09
C CYS A 24 -2.14 13.42 -6.61
N ILE A 25 -3.00 14.08 -7.40
CA ILE A 25 -2.81 14.24 -8.84
C ILE A 25 -1.60 15.14 -9.12
N ILE A 26 -1.47 16.25 -8.40
CA ILE A 26 -0.36 17.20 -8.55
C ILE A 26 0.98 16.55 -8.21
N GLU A 27 1.03 15.74 -7.15
CA GLU A 27 2.25 15.08 -6.69
C GLU A 27 2.59 13.76 -7.44
N ARG A 28 1.70 13.27 -8.32
CA ARG A 28 1.86 11.96 -8.96
C ARG A 28 3.08 11.91 -9.87
N GLU A 29 4.02 11.04 -9.52
CA GLU A 29 5.22 10.76 -10.31
C GLU A 29 5.43 9.26 -10.59
N SER A 30 6.37 8.94 -11.48
CA SER A 30 6.81 7.56 -11.73
C SER A 30 8.14 7.29 -11.01
N VAL A 31 8.07 6.66 -9.84
CA VAL A 31 9.24 6.27 -9.05
C VAL A 31 9.84 4.97 -9.61
N ARG A 32 11.16 4.95 -9.88
CA ARG A 32 11.90 3.78 -10.43
C ARG A 32 13.07 3.31 -9.56
N ARG A 33 13.22 3.87 -8.37
CA ARG A 33 14.23 3.47 -7.38
C ARG A 33 13.55 3.37 -6.02
N TYR A 34 13.66 2.21 -5.38
CA TYR A 34 12.96 1.88 -4.15
C TYR A 34 13.97 1.61 -3.02
N SER A 35 13.54 1.76 -1.77
CA SER A 35 14.34 1.34 -0.62
C SER A 35 14.23 -0.17 -0.39
N ASP A 36 15.25 -0.79 0.20
CA ASP A 36 15.22 -2.20 0.62
C ASP A 36 14.31 -2.46 1.84
N ARG A 37 13.64 -1.43 2.36
CA ARG A 37 12.71 -1.56 3.47
C ARG A 37 11.44 -2.28 3.01
N LYS A 38 11.02 -3.27 3.79
CA LYS A 38 9.71 -3.91 3.63
C LYS A 38 8.61 -2.88 3.80
N ILE A 39 7.57 -2.98 2.98
CA ILE A 39 6.33 -2.24 3.13
C ILE A 39 5.50 -2.86 4.27
N GLU A 40 4.81 -2.03 5.04
CA GLU A 40 3.86 -2.47 6.09
C GLU A 40 2.64 -3.16 5.46
N ILE A 41 2.11 -4.21 6.09
CA ILE A 41 1.02 -5.02 5.54
C ILE A 41 -0.28 -4.20 5.40
N GLU A 42 -0.47 -3.21 6.25
CA GLU A 42 -1.57 -2.23 6.20
C GLU A 42 -1.52 -1.38 4.93
N LYS A 43 -0.31 -0.97 4.51
CA LYS A 43 -0.12 -0.21 3.27
C LYS A 43 -0.35 -1.07 2.04
N VAL A 44 0.08 -2.34 2.07
CA VAL A 44 -0.20 -3.31 1.01
C VAL A 44 -1.71 -3.52 0.86
N SER A 45 -2.42 -3.74 1.97
CA SER A 45 -3.87 -3.88 1.96
C SER A 45 -4.57 -2.67 1.35
N LEU A 46 -4.19 -1.46 1.79
CA LEU A 46 -4.79 -0.23 1.29
C LEU A 46 -4.54 -0.03 -0.21
N ILE A 47 -3.31 -0.31 -0.69
CA ILE A 47 -2.97 -0.21 -2.12
C ILE A 47 -3.82 -1.19 -2.95
N LEU A 48 -3.93 -2.44 -2.50
CA LEU A 48 -4.69 -3.46 -3.22
C LEU A 48 -6.19 -3.16 -3.25
N TRP A 49 -6.74 -2.53 -2.21
CA TRP A 49 -8.14 -2.10 -2.20
C TRP A 49 -8.40 -0.90 -3.11
N ALA A 50 -7.44 0.01 -3.25
CA ALA A 50 -7.60 1.26 -4.00
C ALA A 50 -7.35 1.14 -5.52
N ALA A 51 -6.75 0.04 -5.98
CA ALA A 51 -6.38 -0.22 -7.37
C ALA A 51 -7.56 -0.70 -8.22
#